data_AF-I8QIJ8-F1
#
_entry.id   AF-I8QIJ8-F1
#
_cell.length_a   1.000
_cell.length_b   1.000
_cell.length_c   1.000
_cell.angle_alpha   90.00
_cell.angle_beta   90.00
_cell.angle_gamma   90.00
#
_symmetry.space_group_name_H-M   'P 1'
#
loop_
_entity.id
_entity.type
_entity.pdbx_description
1 polymer ?
#
loop_
_entity_poly.entity_id
_entity_poly.type
_entity_poly.pdbx_seq_one_letter_code
_entity_poly.pdbx_strand_id
1 'polypeptide(L)'
;MARREPIGAVDPVERMSYAVVRARLDTSRLPRLTRAVLERVVHASADVRFADDLVCREDDLHAGVEALRAGVALVTDVPMTALGLADDPRHPPDAHAHAAPRLAGRPVVCGFARADPDVARRDDLSRPAVGVALSVDEVGPGAIYVIGAAPSALEELLSLADVARPAFVVGLPVGFVGSVEAKMGLRDSGIPALSNRSARGGPAVAAAAVHALLHTIVPD
;
A
#
# COMPACT_ATOMS: atom_id res chain seq x y z
N MET A 1 -26.17 24.03 13.51
CA MET A 1 -26.11 22.58 13.23
C MET A 1 -25.56 22.39 11.82
N ALA A 2 -24.28 22.06 11.68
CA ALA A 2 -23.70 21.73 10.39
C ALA A 2 -24.35 20.42 9.90
N ARG A 3 -24.90 20.43 8.69
CA ARG A 3 -25.49 19.24 8.07
C ARG A 3 -24.35 18.24 7.85
N ARG A 4 -24.43 17.07 8.49
CA ARG A 4 -23.56 15.94 8.16
C ARG A 4 -23.88 15.54 6.72
N GLU A 5 -22.90 15.65 5.83
CA GLU A 5 -23.01 15.12 4.47
C GLU A 5 -23.22 13.59 4.53
N PRO A 6 -24.01 13.02 3.61
CA PRO A 6 -24.30 11.60 3.60
C PRO A 6 -23.03 10.79 3.36
N ILE A 7 -22.85 9.77 4.19
CA ILE A 7 -21.79 8.75 4.07
C ILE A 7 -22.06 8.00 2.76
N GLY A 8 -21.32 8.32 1.70
CA GLY A 8 -21.44 7.71 0.37
C GLY A 8 -21.32 8.67 -0.81
N ALA A 9 -21.50 9.98 -0.62
CA ALA A 9 -21.20 10.94 -1.68
C ALA A 9 -19.70 11.21 -1.72
N VAL A 10 -19.04 10.97 -2.87
CA VAL A 10 -17.66 11.40 -3.11
C VAL A 10 -17.56 12.89 -2.76
N ASP A 11 -16.57 13.29 -1.96
CA ASP A 11 -16.42 14.68 -1.52
C ASP A 11 -16.31 15.62 -2.74
N PRO A 12 -17.03 16.76 -2.79
CA PRO A 12 -16.94 17.70 -3.91
C PRO A 12 -15.51 18.18 -4.22
N VAL A 13 -14.67 18.33 -3.19
CA VAL A 13 -13.24 18.68 -3.29
C VAL A 13 -12.47 17.53 -3.92
N GLU A 14 -12.74 16.29 -3.54
CA GLU A 14 -12.11 15.11 -4.14
C GLU A 14 -12.45 15.04 -5.64
N ARG A 15 -13.73 15.15 -6.01
CA ARG A 15 -14.13 15.16 -7.44
C ARG A 15 -13.42 16.26 -8.22
N MET A 16 -13.35 17.47 -7.67
CA MET A 16 -12.64 18.58 -8.29
C MET A 16 -11.14 18.30 -8.43
N SER A 17 -10.54 17.69 -7.42
CA SER A 17 -9.11 17.32 -7.45
C SER A 17 -8.82 16.32 -8.57
N TYR A 18 -9.63 15.28 -8.76
CA TYR A 18 -9.49 14.36 -9.89
C TYR A 18 -9.66 15.04 -11.24
N ALA A 19 -10.56 16.02 -11.36
CA ALA A 19 -10.69 16.82 -12.57
C ALA A 19 -9.40 17.60 -12.87
N VAL A 20 -8.76 18.19 -11.86
CA VAL A 20 -7.47 18.88 -11.99
C VAL A 20 -6.35 17.91 -12.38
N VAL A 21 -6.31 16.71 -11.79
CA VAL A 21 -5.34 15.66 -12.16
C VAL A 21 -5.46 15.33 -13.65
N ARG A 22 -6.67 15.03 -14.13
CA ARG A 22 -6.94 14.68 -15.53
C ARG A 22 -6.71 15.84 -16.51
N ALA A 23 -6.82 17.08 -16.05
CA ALA A 23 -6.47 18.25 -16.85
C ALA A 23 -4.95 18.45 -16.99
N ARG A 24 -4.16 17.95 -16.02
CA ARG A 24 -2.69 18.04 -16.03
C ARG A 24 -2.02 16.82 -16.65
N LEU A 25 -2.70 15.69 -16.68
CA LEU A 25 -2.17 14.41 -17.13
C LEU A 25 -3.22 13.68 -17.97
N ASP A 26 -2.92 13.43 -19.25
CA ASP A 26 -3.78 12.61 -20.12
C ASP A 26 -3.64 11.13 -19.75
N THR A 27 -4.59 10.64 -18.96
CA THR A 27 -4.68 9.23 -18.55
C THR A 27 -5.63 8.42 -19.44
N SER A 28 -6.24 9.04 -20.46
CA SER A 28 -7.34 8.46 -21.26
C SER A 28 -6.98 7.21 -22.05
N ARG A 29 -5.68 6.99 -22.28
CA ARG A 29 -5.13 5.82 -22.97
C ARG A 29 -4.67 4.71 -22.05
N LEU A 30 -4.61 4.96 -20.73
CA LEU A 30 -4.18 3.96 -19.77
C LEU A 30 -5.28 2.93 -19.56
N PRO A 31 -4.91 1.65 -19.35
CA PRO A 31 -5.81 0.61 -18.87
C PRO A 31 -6.56 1.01 -17.58
N ARG A 32 -7.67 0.35 -17.27
CA ARG A 32 -8.61 0.77 -16.23
C ARG A 32 -7.96 0.84 -14.84
N LEU A 33 -7.29 -0.22 -14.41
CA LEU A 33 -6.66 -0.29 -13.08
C LEU A 33 -5.42 0.61 -13.04
N THR A 34 -4.61 0.58 -14.09
CA THR A 34 -3.43 1.45 -14.23
C THR A 34 -3.82 2.93 -14.11
N ARG A 35 -4.90 3.35 -14.78
CA ARG A 35 -5.46 4.71 -14.66
C ARG A 35 -5.90 5.01 -13.24
N ALA A 36 -6.72 4.13 -12.65
CA ALA A 36 -7.27 4.35 -11.30
C ALA A 36 -6.15 4.53 -10.27
N VAL A 37 -5.12 3.68 -10.34
CA VAL A 37 -3.98 3.74 -9.43
C VAL A 37 -3.14 5.00 -9.67
N LEU A 38 -2.77 5.30 -10.92
CA LEU A 38 -1.98 6.49 -11.23
C LEU A 38 -2.68 7.77 -10.78
N GLU A 39 -3.97 7.93 -11.10
CA GLU A 39 -4.73 9.12 -10.71
C GLU A 39 -4.81 9.27 -9.19
N ARG A 40 -5.04 8.19 -8.44
CA ARG A 40 -5.13 8.24 -6.98
C ARG A 40 -3.76 8.50 -6.32
N VAL A 41 -2.68 7.95 -6.89
CA VAL A 41 -1.30 8.23 -6.45
C VAL A 41 -0.93 9.70 -6.69
N VAL A 42 -1.26 10.25 -7.86
CA VAL A 42 -1.01 11.67 -8.18
C VAL A 42 -1.88 12.57 -7.29
N HIS A 43 -3.14 12.20 -7.05
CA HIS A 43 -4.03 12.91 -6.14
C HIS A 43 -3.45 12.97 -4.72
N ALA A 44 -2.98 11.83 -4.18
CA ALA A 44 -2.46 11.75 -2.82
C ALA A 44 -1.10 12.45 -2.62
N SER A 45 -0.29 12.55 -3.68
CA SER A 45 1.07 13.12 -3.61
C SER A 45 1.19 14.54 -4.18
N ALA A 46 0.20 14.98 -4.95
CA ALA A 46 0.29 16.15 -5.81
C ALA A 46 1.49 16.13 -6.79
N ASP A 47 2.06 14.96 -7.08
CA ASP A 47 3.24 14.81 -7.95
C ASP A 47 2.87 14.09 -9.26
N VAL A 48 2.67 14.85 -10.33
CA VAL A 48 2.37 14.31 -11.67
C VAL A 48 3.50 13.47 -12.26
N ARG A 49 4.72 13.56 -11.72
CA ARG A 49 5.89 12.80 -12.20
C ARG A 49 5.76 11.31 -11.95
N PHE A 50 4.80 10.87 -11.12
CA PHE A 50 4.45 9.46 -10.99
C PHE A 50 3.99 8.84 -12.33
N ALA A 51 3.52 9.63 -13.29
CA ALA A 51 3.13 9.13 -14.61
C ALA A 51 4.27 8.42 -15.36
N ASP A 52 5.50 8.91 -15.23
CA ASP A 52 6.68 8.33 -15.88
C ASP A 52 7.45 7.37 -14.95
N ASP A 53 7.15 7.43 -13.65
CA ASP A 53 7.90 6.75 -12.60
C ASP A 53 7.26 5.43 -12.15
N LEU A 54 5.92 5.37 -12.12
CA LEU A 54 5.19 4.20 -11.66
C LEU A 54 5.41 3.01 -12.60
N VAL A 55 5.57 1.83 -12.01
CA VAL A 55 5.70 0.56 -12.73
C VAL A 55 4.65 -0.39 -12.19
N CYS A 56 3.63 -0.63 -13.01
CA CYS A 56 2.57 -1.59 -12.74
C CYS A 56 2.07 -2.14 -14.07
N ARG A 57 1.98 -3.47 -14.18
CA ARG A 57 1.30 -4.11 -15.31
C ARG A 57 -0.17 -4.27 -14.94
N GLU A 58 -1.07 -4.07 -15.90
CA GLU A 58 -2.51 -4.25 -15.65
C GLU A 58 -2.81 -5.67 -15.10
N ASP A 59 -2.13 -6.70 -15.62
CA ASP A 59 -2.26 -8.09 -15.15
C ASP A 59 -1.88 -8.26 -13.67
N ASP A 60 -0.83 -7.57 -13.20
CA ASP A 60 -0.42 -7.61 -11.79
C ASP A 60 -1.46 -6.91 -10.91
N LEU A 61 -2.02 -5.79 -11.39
CA LEU A 61 -3.10 -5.08 -10.69
C LEU A 61 -4.36 -5.94 -10.59
N HIS A 62 -4.64 -6.77 -11.60
CA HIS A 62 -5.72 -7.76 -11.52
C HIS A 62 -5.48 -8.78 -10.41
N ALA A 63 -4.24 -9.27 -10.23
CA ALA A 63 -3.91 -10.15 -9.11
C ALA A 63 -4.17 -9.46 -7.75
N GLY A 64 -3.81 -8.18 -7.62
CA GLY A 64 -4.14 -7.38 -6.43
C GLY A 64 -5.63 -7.23 -6.18
N VAL A 65 -6.42 -7.01 -7.24
CA VAL A 65 -7.89 -6.95 -7.18
C VAL A 65 -8.49 -8.29 -6.75
N GLU A 66 -8.03 -9.41 -7.29
CA GLU A 66 -8.50 -10.74 -6.92
C GLU A 66 -8.13 -11.10 -5.48
N ALA A 67 -6.93 -10.75 -5.02
CA ALA A 67 -6.52 -10.92 -3.63
C ALA A 67 -7.42 -10.11 -2.68
N LEU A 68 -7.72 -8.85 -3.03
CA LEU A 68 -8.68 -8.05 -2.28
C LEU A 68 -10.06 -8.73 -2.28
N ARG A 69 -10.58 -9.22 -3.41
CA ARG A 69 -11.87 -9.94 -3.46
C ARG A 69 -11.89 -11.19 -2.59
N ALA A 70 -10.79 -11.94 -2.54
CA ALA A 70 -10.63 -13.11 -1.70
C ALA A 70 -10.59 -12.80 -0.19
N GLY A 71 -10.47 -11.52 0.19
CA GLY A 71 -10.54 -11.10 1.58
C GLY A 71 -9.26 -11.41 2.37
N VAL A 72 -8.12 -11.58 1.70
CA VAL A 72 -6.84 -11.86 2.34
C VAL A 72 -6.40 -10.71 3.25
N ALA A 73 -5.54 -11.01 4.23
CA ALA A 73 -4.96 -10.02 5.11
C ALA A 73 -4.02 -9.06 4.34
N LEU A 74 -3.89 -7.84 4.86
CA LEU A 74 -2.91 -6.88 4.40
C LEU A 74 -1.82 -6.73 5.46
N VAL A 75 -0.55 -6.82 5.07
CA VAL A 75 0.61 -6.60 5.94
C VAL A 75 1.25 -5.27 5.58
N THR A 76 1.60 -4.48 6.59
CA THR A 76 2.24 -3.17 6.42
C THR A 76 3.56 -3.07 7.17
N ASP A 77 4.51 -2.32 6.61
CA ASP A 77 5.84 -2.14 7.17
C ASP A 77 5.89 -1.22 8.40
N VAL A 78 5.02 -0.20 8.43
CA VAL A 78 4.96 0.78 9.52
C VAL A 78 3.52 1.17 9.88
N PRO A 79 3.27 1.64 11.12
CA PRO A 79 1.92 1.99 11.59
C PRO A 79 1.23 3.08 10.76
N MET A 80 1.97 4.04 10.20
CA MET A 80 1.39 5.08 9.35
C MET A 80 0.79 4.51 8.06
N THR A 81 1.39 3.45 7.49
CA THR A 81 0.83 2.75 6.33
C THR A 81 -0.47 2.04 6.72
N ALA A 82 -0.49 1.37 7.89
CA ALA A 82 -1.70 0.73 8.41
C ALA A 82 -2.86 1.72 8.66
N LEU A 83 -2.57 2.88 9.27
CA LEU A 83 -3.59 3.93 9.46
C LEU A 83 -4.14 4.45 8.13
N GLY A 84 -3.29 4.57 7.11
CA GLY A 84 -3.69 4.98 5.77
C GLY A 84 -4.68 4.02 5.10
N LEU A 85 -4.78 2.77 5.57
CA LEU A 85 -5.67 1.72 5.07
C LEU A 85 -6.91 1.50 5.96
N ALA A 86 -7.05 2.22 7.08
CA ALA A 86 -8.15 1.98 8.00
C ALA A 86 -9.51 2.43 7.43
N ASP A 87 -10.57 1.64 7.67
CA ASP A 87 -11.96 1.92 7.25
C ASP A 87 -12.48 3.29 7.71
N ASP A 88 -12.10 3.72 8.92
CA ASP A 88 -12.36 5.07 9.41
C ASP A 88 -11.07 5.68 9.97
N PRO A 89 -10.29 6.40 9.14
CA PRO A 89 -9.05 7.03 9.59
C PRO A 89 -9.31 8.22 10.53
N ARG A 90 -10.56 8.71 10.64
CA ARG A 90 -10.94 9.86 11.49
C ARG A 90 -11.33 9.44 12.90
N HIS A 91 -11.77 8.20 13.05
CA HIS A 91 -12.05 7.58 14.34
C HIS A 91 -11.21 6.30 14.42
N PRO A 92 -9.87 6.43 14.54
CA PRO A 92 -9.07 5.26 14.86
C PRO A 92 -9.67 4.61 16.11
N PRO A 93 -9.69 3.25 16.19
CA PRO A 93 -10.14 2.58 17.39
C PRO A 93 -9.43 3.22 18.58
N ASP A 94 -10.19 3.47 19.67
CA ASP A 94 -9.69 4.10 20.89
C ASP A 94 -8.29 3.57 21.22
N ALA A 95 -7.39 4.37 21.79
CA ALA A 95 -6.07 3.87 22.19
C ALA A 95 -6.13 2.67 23.18
N HIS A 96 -7.32 2.39 23.73
CA HIS A 96 -7.68 1.25 24.58
C HIS A 96 -8.50 0.16 23.86
N ALA A 97 -9.01 0.43 22.66
CA ALA A 97 -9.66 -0.56 21.81
C ALA A 97 -8.59 -1.33 21.02
N HIS A 98 -8.30 -2.54 21.49
CA HIS A 98 -7.33 -3.47 20.88
C HIS A 98 -7.73 -4.02 19.50
N ALA A 99 -8.68 -3.40 18.80
CA ALA A 99 -9.11 -3.85 17.49
C ALA A 99 -8.07 -3.45 16.45
N ALA A 100 -7.45 -4.45 15.82
CA ALA A 100 -6.54 -4.22 14.70
C ALA A 100 -7.26 -3.44 13.57
N PRO A 101 -6.57 -2.51 12.89
CA PRO A 101 -7.16 -1.78 11.78
C PRO A 101 -7.67 -2.75 10.71
N ARG A 102 -8.72 -2.34 10.00
CA ARG A 102 -9.33 -3.14 8.94
C ARG A 102 -9.53 -2.29 7.69
N LEU A 103 -9.50 -2.95 6.54
CA LEU A 103 -9.80 -2.37 5.23
C LEU A 103 -10.94 -3.15 4.55
N ALA A 104 -12.10 -2.52 4.45
CA ALA A 104 -13.37 -3.08 4.03
C ALA A 104 -13.59 -4.48 4.65
N GLY A 105 -13.36 -4.56 5.96
CA GLY A 105 -13.49 -5.80 6.72
C GLY A 105 -12.34 -6.83 6.57
N ARG A 106 -11.18 -6.46 5.99
CA ARG A 106 -9.97 -7.31 5.95
C ARG A 106 -9.02 -6.93 7.07
N PRO A 107 -8.34 -7.89 7.74
CA PRO A 107 -7.31 -7.56 8.72
C PRO A 107 -6.16 -6.76 8.11
N VAL A 108 -5.74 -5.67 8.77
CA VAL A 108 -4.50 -4.95 8.47
C VAL A 108 -3.52 -5.19 9.61
N VAL A 109 -2.44 -5.90 9.32
CA VAL A 109 -1.43 -6.35 10.29
C VAL A 109 -0.16 -5.52 10.15
N CYS A 110 0.40 -5.11 11.28
CA CYS A 110 1.66 -4.37 11.35
C CYS A 110 2.48 -4.85 12.54
N GLY A 111 3.50 -5.67 12.28
CA GLY A 111 4.39 -6.18 13.32
C GLY A 111 5.40 -5.16 13.87
N PHE A 112 5.45 -3.94 13.35
CA PHE A 112 6.44 -2.92 13.75
C PHE A 112 6.47 -2.67 15.27
N ALA A 113 5.31 -2.59 15.92
CA ALA A 113 5.24 -2.35 17.36
C ALA A 113 5.76 -3.56 18.18
N ARG A 114 5.56 -4.77 17.66
CA ARG A 114 6.01 -6.04 18.25
C ARG A 114 7.47 -6.38 17.97
N ALA A 115 8.08 -5.73 16.97
CA ALA A 115 9.47 -5.94 16.61
C ALA A 115 10.41 -5.53 17.76
N ASP A 116 11.09 -6.54 18.31
CA ASP A 116 12.06 -6.37 19.39
C ASP A 116 13.30 -5.62 18.87
N PRO A 117 13.64 -4.45 19.43
CA PRO A 117 14.83 -3.71 19.06
C PRO A 117 16.15 -4.48 19.24
N ASP A 118 16.20 -5.43 20.17
CA ASP A 118 17.40 -6.23 20.42
C ASP A 118 17.56 -7.34 19.39
N VAL A 119 16.46 -7.93 18.89
CA VAL A 119 16.48 -8.87 17.75
C VAL A 119 16.94 -8.15 16.49
N ALA A 120 16.35 -6.98 16.20
CA ALA A 120 16.75 -6.15 15.06
C ALA A 120 18.26 -5.86 15.04
N ARG A 121 18.85 -5.53 16.19
CA ARG A 121 20.30 -5.29 16.31
C ARG A 121 21.14 -6.56 16.15
N ARG A 122 20.69 -7.70 16.67
CA ARG A 122 21.44 -8.97 16.61
C ARG A 122 21.50 -9.51 15.19
N ASP A 123 20.41 -9.37 14.44
CA ASP A 123 20.26 -9.94 13.11
C ASP A 123 20.64 -8.94 12.00
N ASP A 124 21.14 -7.75 12.38
CA ASP A 124 21.45 -6.62 11.48
C ASP A 124 20.26 -6.21 10.59
N LEU A 125 19.05 -6.33 11.15
CA LEU A 125 17.79 -5.99 10.50
C LEU A 125 17.23 -4.66 11.03
N SER A 126 16.49 -3.96 10.18
CA SER A 126 15.72 -2.81 10.63
C SER A 126 14.48 -3.25 11.41
N ARG A 127 13.98 -2.38 12.29
CA ARG A 127 12.71 -2.65 13.01
C ARG A 127 11.51 -2.94 12.07
N PRO A 128 11.33 -2.19 10.95
CA PRO A 128 10.35 -2.57 9.93
C PRO A 128 10.55 -3.97 9.33
N ALA A 129 11.79 -4.38 9.05
CA ALA A 129 12.09 -5.71 8.51
C ALA A 129 11.68 -6.82 9.49
N VAL A 130 12.10 -6.72 10.76
CA VAL A 130 11.66 -7.64 11.82
C VAL A 130 10.13 -7.64 11.96
N GLY A 131 9.50 -6.47 11.86
CA GLY A 131 8.04 -6.34 11.89
C GLY A 131 7.33 -7.08 10.75
N VAL A 132 7.90 -7.06 9.54
CA VAL A 132 7.37 -7.82 8.40
C VAL A 132 7.54 -9.32 8.63
N ALA A 133 8.70 -9.79 9.08
CA ALA A 133 8.93 -11.20 9.39
C ALA A 133 7.90 -11.73 10.42
N LEU A 134 7.71 -11.00 11.53
CA LEU A 134 6.69 -11.32 12.54
C LEU A 134 5.25 -11.29 12.00
N SER A 135 5.00 -10.54 10.93
CA SER A 135 3.68 -10.46 10.30
C SER A 135 3.48 -11.62 9.31
N VAL A 136 4.54 -12.06 8.61
CA VAL A 136 4.52 -13.27 7.77
C VAL A 136 4.14 -14.49 8.61
N ASP A 137 4.75 -14.66 9.78
CA ASP A 137 4.43 -15.74 10.72
C ASP A 137 2.99 -15.70 11.22
N GLU A 138 2.42 -14.50 11.39
CA GLU A 138 1.05 -14.31 11.90
C GLU A 138 -0.01 -14.60 10.83
N VAL A 139 0.18 -14.09 9.61
CA VAL A 139 -0.85 -14.15 8.55
C VAL A 139 -0.73 -15.38 7.67
N GLY A 140 0.44 -16.02 7.63
CA GLY A 140 0.72 -17.13 6.74
C GLY A 140 0.83 -16.71 5.25
N PRO A 141 0.81 -17.68 4.32
CA PRO A 141 1.02 -17.41 2.91
C PRO A 141 -0.19 -16.71 2.25
N GLY A 142 0.07 -15.89 1.22
CA GLY A 142 -0.98 -15.35 0.34
C GLY A 142 -1.56 -14.00 0.78
N ALA A 143 -0.93 -13.30 1.71
CA ALA A 143 -1.31 -11.93 2.07
C ALA A 143 -0.94 -10.91 0.99
N ILE A 144 -1.55 -9.73 1.06
CA ILE A 144 -1.12 -8.54 0.33
C ILE A 144 -0.12 -7.80 1.21
N TYR A 145 1.01 -7.37 0.64
CA TYR A 145 2.01 -6.59 1.38
C TYR A 145 2.05 -5.16 0.87
N VAL A 146 2.00 -4.20 1.79
CA VAL A 146 1.95 -2.76 1.51
C VAL A 146 3.14 -2.12 2.21
N ILE A 147 4.23 -1.95 1.45
CA ILE A 147 5.51 -1.44 1.96
C ILE A 147 5.67 0.00 1.47
N GLY A 148 5.45 0.96 2.38
CA GLY A 148 5.40 2.39 2.06
C GLY A 148 6.59 3.20 2.57
N ALA A 149 7.34 2.70 3.55
CA ALA A 149 8.36 3.48 4.25
C ALA A 149 9.76 2.87 4.16
N ALA A 150 9.92 1.58 4.40
CA ALA A 150 11.22 0.98 4.65
C ALA A 150 11.69 0.08 3.49
N PRO A 151 12.77 0.44 2.76
CA PRO A 151 13.38 -0.45 1.76
C PRO A 151 13.79 -1.80 2.33
N SER A 152 14.36 -1.81 3.54
CA SER A 152 14.74 -3.06 4.24
C SER A 152 13.55 -3.97 4.59
N ALA A 153 12.35 -3.42 4.77
CA ALA A 153 11.16 -4.24 4.94
C ALA A 153 10.73 -4.92 3.63
N LEU A 154 10.97 -4.25 2.48
CA LEU A 154 10.73 -4.84 1.17
C LEU A 154 11.78 -5.92 0.87
N GLU A 155 13.06 -5.65 1.16
CA GLU A 155 14.14 -6.64 1.00
C GLU A 155 13.88 -7.89 1.86
N GLU A 156 13.45 -7.72 3.10
CA GLU A 156 13.11 -8.84 3.97
C GLU A 156 11.85 -9.60 3.49
N LEU A 157 10.85 -8.91 2.96
CA LEU A 157 9.73 -9.61 2.33
C LEU A 157 10.19 -10.48 1.15
N LEU A 158 11.13 -9.99 0.35
CA LEU A 158 11.68 -10.74 -0.78
C LEU A 158 12.51 -11.95 -0.32
N SER A 159 13.27 -11.82 0.78
CA SER A 159 14.01 -12.95 1.38
C SER A 159 13.06 -14.04 1.89
N LEU A 160 11.86 -13.64 2.36
CA LEU A 160 10.82 -14.53 2.89
C LEU A 160 9.78 -14.96 1.85
N ALA A 161 9.96 -14.64 0.56
CA ALA A 161 8.92 -14.80 -0.46
C ALA A 161 8.41 -16.25 -0.62
N ASP A 162 9.28 -17.24 -0.43
CA ASP A 162 8.91 -18.67 -0.52
C ASP A 162 7.94 -19.09 0.60
N VAL A 163 8.04 -18.48 1.77
CA VAL A 163 7.16 -18.73 2.92
C VAL A 163 5.91 -17.85 2.82
N ALA A 164 6.12 -16.55 2.59
CA ALA A 164 5.06 -15.54 2.53
C ALA A 164 4.12 -15.70 1.33
N ARG A 165 4.62 -16.23 0.21
CA ARG A 165 3.93 -16.37 -1.08
C ARG A 165 2.96 -15.21 -1.36
N PRO A 166 3.47 -13.97 -1.48
CA PRO A 166 2.62 -12.78 -1.55
C PRO A 166 1.61 -12.89 -2.70
N ALA A 167 0.33 -12.64 -2.41
CA ALA A 167 -0.67 -12.59 -3.46
C ALA A 167 -0.52 -11.33 -4.33
N PHE A 168 -0.06 -10.24 -3.72
CA PHE A 168 0.27 -8.99 -4.38
C PHE A 168 1.15 -8.11 -3.48
N VAL A 169 2.03 -7.30 -4.07
CA VAL A 169 2.89 -6.37 -3.31
C VAL A 169 2.77 -4.94 -3.84
N VAL A 170 2.43 -4.00 -2.95
CA VAL A 170 2.61 -2.57 -3.16
C VAL A 170 3.96 -2.18 -2.56
N GLY A 171 5.00 -2.17 -3.40
CA GLY A 171 6.37 -1.83 -3.02
C GLY A 171 6.71 -0.39 -3.37
N LEU A 172 6.32 0.53 -2.51
CA LEU A 172 6.58 1.96 -2.66
C LEU A 172 7.35 2.57 -1.46
N PRO A 173 8.42 1.94 -0.95
CA PRO A 173 9.22 2.58 0.08
C PRO A 173 9.83 3.87 -0.47
N VAL A 174 9.70 4.96 0.28
CA VAL A 174 10.38 6.24 -0.01
C VAL A 174 11.79 6.22 0.57
N GLY A 175 12.74 6.83 -0.12
CA GLY A 175 14.07 7.03 0.45
C GLY A 175 15.16 7.20 -0.59
N PHE A 176 16.25 7.86 -0.20
CA PHE A 176 17.42 8.07 -1.05
C PHE A 176 18.47 6.97 -0.93
N VAL A 177 18.28 6.01 -0.01
CA VAL A 177 19.20 4.89 0.23
C VAL A 177 18.38 3.60 0.18
N GLY A 178 18.81 2.64 -0.66
CA GLY A 178 18.22 1.29 -0.77
C GLY A 178 16.83 1.22 -1.43
N SER A 179 16.08 2.32 -1.47
CA SER A 179 14.71 2.33 -2.03
C SER A 179 14.66 1.89 -3.48
N VAL A 180 15.55 2.42 -4.32
CA VAL A 180 15.55 2.11 -5.76
C VAL A 180 15.92 0.65 -5.98
N GLU A 181 16.93 0.17 -5.27
CA GLU A 181 17.45 -1.20 -5.33
C GLU A 181 16.41 -2.22 -4.85
N ALA A 182 15.78 -1.98 -3.69
CA ALA A 182 14.72 -2.85 -3.18
C ALA A 182 13.53 -2.94 -4.14
N LYS A 183 13.16 -1.81 -4.77
CA LYS A 183 12.07 -1.77 -5.76
C LYS A 183 12.46 -2.42 -7.08
N MET A 184 13.73 -2.37 -7.48
CA MET A 184 14.25 -3.17 -8.58
C MET A 184 14.14 -4.65 -8.27
N GLY A 185 14.61 -5.08 -7.09
CA GLY A 185 14.48 -6.47 -6.64
C GLY A 185 13.05 -6.98 -6.65
N LEU A 186 12.08 -6.16 -6.23
CA LEU A 186 10.66 -6.51 -6.33
C LEU A 186 10.22 -6.75 -7.78
N ARG A 187 10.59 -5.86 -8.71
CA ARG A 187 10.22 -6.02 -10.12
C ARG A 187 10.87 -7.24 -10.76
N ASP A 188 12.06 -7.59 -10.33
CA ASP A 188 12.82 -8.73 -10.86
C ASP A 188 12.39 -10.07 -10.23
N SER A 189 11.65 -10.03 -9.11
CA SER A 189 11.20 -11.23 -8.37
C SER A 189 10.13 -12.06 -9.08
N GLY A 190 9.39 -11.48 -10.02
CA GLY A 190 8.23 -12.10 -10.65
C GLY A 190 6.95 -12.16 -9.78
N ILE A 191 6.98 -11.63 -8.56
CA ILE A 191 5.78 -11.48 -7.72
C ILE A 191 4.86 -10.42 -8.34
N PRO A 192 3.54 -10.65 -8.44
CA PRO A 192 2.59 -9.63 -8.88
C PRO A 192 2.70 -8.38 -8.01
N ALA A 193 3.06 -7.25 -8.61
CA ALA A 193 3.42 -6.07 -7.83
C ALA A 193 3.11 -4.73 -8.52
N LEU A 194 3.04 -3.71 -7.68
CA LEU A 194 3.13 -2.30 -8.06
C LEU A 194 4.34 -1.66 -7.37
N SER A 195 5.11 -0.90 -8.14
CA SER A 195 6.28 -0.17 -7.64
C SER A 195 6.54 1.10 -8.46
N ASN A 196 7.73 1.68 -8.34
CA ASN A 196 8.22 2.79 -9.16
C ASN A 196 9.76 2.76 -9.31
N ARG A 197 10.30 3.60 -10.20
CA ARG A 197 11.74 3.60 -10.53
C ARG A 197 12.59 4.48 -9.63
N SER A 198 12.03 5.56 -9.10
CA SER A 198 12.77 6.61 -8.37
C SER A 198 12.73 6.43 -6.86
N ALA A 199 13.39 7.33 -6.11
CA ALA A 199 13.30 7.41 -4.64
C ALA A 199 11.91 7.77 -4.08
N ARG A 200 10.96 8.17 -4.95
CA ARG A 200 9.59 8.52 -4.53
C ARG A 200 8.87 7.30 -3.96
N GLY A 201 7.88 7.55 -3.11
CA GLY A 201 7.08 6.53 -2.47
C GLY A 201 6.37 7.13 -1.26
N GLY A 202 6.14 6.32 -0.24
CA GLY A 202 5.65 6.79 1.05
C GLY A 202 4.38 6.05 1.48
N PRO A 203 4.07 6.04 2.79
CA PRO A 203 2.86 5.42 3.32
C PRO A 203 1.56 5.90 2.64
N ALA A 204 1.44 7.21 2.39
CA ALA A 204 0.27 7.79 1.74
C ALA A 204 0.09 7.31 0.29
N VAL A 205 1.19 7.23 -0.46
CA VAL A 205 1.20 6.77 -1.86
C VAL A 205 0.88 5.27 -1.92
N ALA A 206 1.45 4.48 -1.01
CA ALA A 206 1.17 3.05 -0.91
C ALA A 206 -0.31 2.77 -0.56
N ALA A 207 -0.85 3.48 0.44
CA ALA A 207 -2.27 3.36 0.81
C ALA A 207 -3.20 3.82 -0.32
N ALA A 208 -2.86 4.92 -1.01
CA ALA A 208 -3.61 5.41 -2.16
C ALA A 208 -3.72 4.38 -3.29
N ALA A 209 -2.63 3.64 -3.56
CA ALA A 209 -2.63 2.57 -4.56
C ALA A 209 -3.59 1.42 -4.17
N VAL A 210 -3.59 0.99 -2.91
CA VAL A 210 -4.51 -0.04 -2.42
C VAL A 210 -5.97 0.43 -2.49
N HIS A 211 -6.26 1.66 -2.05
CA HIS A 211 -7.59 2.24 -2.14
C HIS A 211 -8.08 2.34 -3.58
N ALA A 212 -7.21 2.68 -4.54
CA ALA A 212 -7.60 2.70 -5.95
C ALA A 212 -8.06 1.33 -6.43
N LEU A 213 -7.35 0.25 -6.07
CA LEU A 213 -7.76 -1.12 -6.41
C LEU A 213 -9.07 -1.50 -5.72
N LEU A 214 -9.23 -1.16 -4.44
CA LEU A 214 -10.46 -1.45 -3.67
C LEU A 214 -11.69 -0.73 -4.25
N HIS A 215 -11.57 0.56 -4.61
CA HIS A 215 -12.66 1.30 -5.24
C HIS A 215 -13.09 0.69 -6.58
N THR A 216 -12.23 -0.10 -7.24
CA THR A 216 -12.61 -0.76 -8.49
C THR A 216 -13.51 -1.99 -8.31
N ILE A 217 -13.64 -2.51 -7.07
CA ILE A 217 -14.46 -3.67 -6.73
C ILE A 217 -15.70 -3.34 -5.90
N VAL A 218 -15.71 -2.19 -5.22
CA VAL A 218 -16.89 -1.71 -4.49
C VAL A 218 -17.68 -0.81 -5.45
N PRO A 219 -18.91 -1.15 -5.83
CA PRO A 219 -19.76 -0.26 -6.62
C PRO A 219 -20.04 1.03 -5.84
N ASP A 220 -20.16 2.16 -6.55
CA ASP A 220 -20.63 3.43 -6.00
C ASP A 220 -22.03 3.32 -5.36
#